data_AF-A0A1V5GWE4-F1
#
_entry.id   AF-A0A1V5GWE4-F1
#
_cell.length_a   1.000
_cell.length_b   1.000
_cell.length_c   1.000
_cell.angle_alpha   90.00
_cell.angle_beta   90.00
_cell.angle_gamma   90.00
#
_symmetry.space_group_name_H-M   'P 1'
#
loop_
_entity.id
_entity.type
_entity.pdbx_description
1 polymer ?
#
loop_
_entity_poly.entity_id
_entity_poly.type
_entity_poly.pdbx_seq_one_letter_code
_entity_poly.pdbx_strand_id
1 'polypeptide(L)'
;MTNIVERSTAGARDLSRRELKEGARRLEAKVLHYRPRFVAFLGIGAYRTAFDLPGTVPGRQDRTIGRTAVWVLPSPSGLNAHYEFSRLVRIYSELHRAVEHE
;
A
#
# COMPACT_ATOMS: atom_id res chain seq x y z
N MET A 1 -6.38 -10.56 -1.90
CA MET A 1 -6.55 -9.14 -1.53
C MET A 1 -6.79 -9.06 -0.02
N THR A 2 -6.29 -8.04 0.67
CA THR A 2 -6.48 -7.87 2.13
C THR A 2 -6.48 -6.37 2.48
N ASN A 3 -6.97 -6.03 3.68
CA ASN A 3 -7.08 -4.65 4.15
C ASN A 3 -6.16 -4.42 5.37
N ILE A 4 -5.60 -3.21 5.48
CA ILE A 4 -4.85 -2.79 6.68
C ILE A 4 -5.80 -2.73 7.89
N VAL A 5 -6.99 -2.16 7.70
CA VAL A 5 -8.02 -2.05 8.74
C VAL A 5 -9.26 -2.83 8.29
N GLU A 6 -9.77 -3.69 9.18
CA GLU A 6 -10.92 -4.56 8.88
C GLU A 6 -12.27 -3.85 9.08
N ARG A 7 -12.28 -2.77 9.88
CA ARG A 7 -13.47 -1.93 10.09
C ARG A 7 -13.81 -1.15 8.82
N SER A 8 -15.06 -1.26 8.38
CA SER A 8 -15.60 -0.44 7.29
C SER A 8 -15.70 1.03 7.68
N THR A 9 -15.31 1.92 6.78
CA THR A 9 -15.37 3.39 6.93
C THR A 9 -15.84 4.05 5.64
N ALA A 10 -16.42 5.25 5.72
CA ALA A 10 -16.80 6.02 4.53
C ALA A 10 -15.57 6.46 3.71
N GLY A 11 -14.45 6.71 4.37
CA GLY A 11 -13.16 6.88 3.70
C GLY A 11 -11.96 6.66 4.61
N ALA A 12 -10.77 6.65 4.02
CA ALA A 12 -9.52 6.43 4.76
C ALA A 12 -9.21 7.51 5.81
N ARG A 13 -9.87 8.68 5.74
CA ARG A 13 -9.73 9.76 6.73
C ARG A 13 -10.40 9.45 8.06
N ASP A 14 -11.35 8.51 8.09
CA ASP A 14 -12.07 8.09 9.30
C ASP A 14 -11.30 7.02 10.10
N LEU A 15 -10.09 6.69 9.67
CA LEU A 15 -9.19 5.75 10.34
C LEU A 15 -8.23 6.52 11.24
N SER A 16 -8.20 6.14 12.52
CA SER A 16 -7.23 6.71 13.45
C SER A 16 -5.80 6.23 13.15
N ARG A 17 -4.80 7.04 13.53
CA ARG A 17 -3.39 6.63 13.44
C ARG A 17 -3.13 5.31 14.18
N ARG A 18 -3.79 5.10 15.31
CA ARG A 18 -3.67 3.88 16.11
C ARG A 18 -4.16 2.66 15.34
N GLU A 19 -5.34 2.75 14.73
CA GLU A 19 -5.90 1.65 13.91
C GLU A 19 -4.99 1.33 12.72
N LEU A 20 -4.43 2.34 12.06
CA LEU A 20 -3.50 2.14 10.95
C LEU A 20 -2.21 1.44 11.40
N LYS A 21 -1.60 1.88 12.51
CA LYS A 21 -0.38 1.25 13.05
C LYS A 21 -0.63 -0.20 13.50
N GLU A 22 -1.76 -0.46 14.15
CA GLU A 22 -2.14 -1.81 14.58
C GLU A 22 -2.44 -2.72 13.38
N GLY A 23 -3.15 -2.18 12.38
CA GLY A 23 -3.42 -2.84 11.11
C GLY A 23 -2.16 -3.21 10.34
N ALA A 24 -1.17 -2.31 10.28
CA ALA A 24 0.12 -2.59 9.65
C ALA A 24 0.83 -3.78 10.30
N ARG A 25 0.88 -3.86 11.63
CA ARG A 25 1.49 -5.00 12.34
C ARG A 25 0.81 -6.32 12.00
N ARG A 26 -0.52 -6.35 11.98
CA ARG A 26 -1.28 -7.54 11.56
C ARG A 26 -1.00 -7.92 10.12
N LEU A 27 -0.92 -6.94 9.23
CA LEU A 27 -0.64 -7.17 7.82
C LEU A 27 0.78 -7.68 7.60
N GLU A 28 1.78 -7.14 8.30
CA GLU A 28 3.16 -7.65 8.27
C GLU A 28 3.22 -9.12 8.68
N ALA A 29 2.52 -9.49 9.76
CA ALA A 29 2.43 -10.89 10.17
C ALA A 29 1.80 -11.78 9.07
N LYS A 30 0.73 -11.31 8.40
CA LYS A 30 0.14 -12.01 7.25
C LYS A 30 1.15 -12.16 6.10
N VAL A 31 1.87 -11.10 5.75
CA VAL A 31 2.87 -11.13 4.68
C VAL A 31 4.02 -12.08 5.01
N LEU A 32 4.51 -12.08 6.25
CA LEU A 32 5.56 -13.00 6.70
C LEU A 32 5.10 -14.47 6.70
N HIS A 33 3.81 -14.71 6.97
CA HIS A 33 3.21 -16.03 6.93
C HIS A 33 3.04 -16.55 5.49
N TYR A 34 2.39 -15.77 4.62
CA TYR A 34 2.09 -16.18 3.23
C TYR A 34 3.27 -16.02 2.27
N ARG A 35 4.26 -15.18 2.62
CA ARG A 35 5.49 -14.92 1.84
C ARG A 35 5.23 -14.66 0.35
N PRO A 36 4.31 -13.75 -0.02
CA PRO A 36 4.13 -13.40 -1.41
C PRO A 36 5.42 -12.78 -1.96
N ARG A 37 5.63 -12.87 -3.28
CA ARG A 37 6.77 -12.20 -3.93
C ARG A 37 6.65 -10.68 -3.80
N PHE A 38 5.44 -10.16 -3.94
CA PHE A 38 5.12 -8.74 -3.89
C PHE A 38 3.92 -8.44 -2.98
N VAL A 39 3.93 -7.29 -2.34
CA VAL A 39 2.76 -6.70 -1.68
C VAL A 39 2.59 -5.26 -2.16
N ALA A 40 1.39 -4.92 -2.62
CA ALA A 40 1.05 -3.58 -3.10
C ALA A 40 0.04 -2.91 -2.16
N PHE A 41 0.44 -1.75 -1.63
CA PHE A 41 -0.38 -0.92 -0.75
C PHE A 41 -1.09 0.16 -1.56
N LEU A 42 -2.42 0.18 -1.53
CA LEU A 42 -3.24 1.15 -2.26
C LEU A 42 -3.60 2.34 -1.35
N GLY A 43 -2.90 3.45 -1.50
CA GLY A 43 -3.12 4.66 -0.71
C GLY A 43 -1.89 5.08 0.10
N ILE A 44 -1.17 6.08 -0.43
CA ILE A 44 0.10 6.57 0.12
C ILE A 44 -0.07 7.13 1.54
N GLY A 45 -1.12 7.91 1.80
CA GLY A 45 -1.33 8.54 3.13
C GLY A 45 -1.54 7.52 4.25
N ALA A 46 -2.32 6.47 3.99
CA ALA A 46 -2.53 5.38 4.92
C ALA A 46 -1.22 4.62 5.18
N TYR A 47 -0.46 4.32 4.12
CA TYR A 47 0.86 3.68 4.24
C TYR A 47 1.84 4.52 5.08
N ARG A 48 2.01 5.81 4.75
CA ARG A 48 2.89 6.74 5.49
C ARG A 48 2.57 6.75 6.97
N THR A 49 1.28 6.80 7.31
CA THR A 49 0.81 6.82 8.71
C THR A 49 1.01 5.48 9.42
N ALA A 50 0.70 4.38 8.73
CA ALA A 50 0.75 3.04 9.30
C ALA A 50 2.18 2.58 9.61
N PHE A 51 3.15 2.98 8.78
CA PHE A 51 4.56 2.61 8.91
C PHE A 51 5.49 3.72 9.43
N ASP A 52 4.96 4.91 9.72
CA ASP A 52 5.72 6.08 10.19
C ASP A 52 6.79 6.56 9.18
N LEU A 53 6.42 6.56 7.90
CA LEU A 53 7.30 6.89 6.77
C LEU A 53 6.77 8.09 5.98
N PRO A 54 6.79 9.33 6.52
CA PRO A 54 6.16 10.48 5.88
C PRO A 54 6.72 10.83 4.49
N GLY A 55 7.96 10.46 4.19
CA GLY A 55 8.63 10.71 2.92
C GLY A 55 8.33 9.71 1.80
N THR A 56 7.55 8.65 2.05
CA THR A 56 7.31 7.60 1.03
C THR A 56 6.70 8.17 -0.24
N VAL A 57 7.33 7.88 -1.38
CA VAL A 57 6.81 8.18 -2.72
C VAL A 57 6.20 6.93 -3.36
N PRO A 58 5.24 7.09 -4.29
CA PRO A 58 4.68 5.94 -5.02
C PRO A 58 5.73 5.15 -5.80
N GLY A 59 5.51 3.85 -5.93
CA GLY A 59 6.38 2.91 -6.64
C GLY A 59 6.93 1.81 -5.74
N ARG A 60 7.98 1.13 -6.23
CA ARG A 60 8.76 0.16 -5.47
C ARG A 60 9.47 0.84 -4.30
N GLN A 61 9.49 0.19 -3.15
CA GLN A 61 10.19 0.65 -1.96
C GLN A 61 11.45 -0.16 -1.73
N ASP A 62 12.49 0.46 -1.16
CA ASP A 62 13.70 -0.24 -0.70
C ASP A 62 13.38 -1.17 0.49
N ARG A 63 12.34 -0.82 1.25
CA ARG A 63 11.84 -1.62 2.35
C ARG A 63 11.21 -2.91 1.83
N THR A 64 11.52 -4.02 2.49
CA THR A 64 10.83 -5.31 2.31
C THR A 64 10.08 -5.71 3.58
N ILE A 65 9.18 -6.68 3.45
CA ILE A 65 8.63 -7.42 4.60
C ILE A 65 9.13 -8.86 4.46
N GLY A 66 10.20 -9.19 5.19
CA GLY A 66 10.95 -10.41 4.94
C GLY A 66 11.54 -10.39 3.53
N ARG A 67 11.20 -11.39 2.71
CA ARG A 67 11.59 -11.47 1.28
C ARG A 67 10.58 -10.83 0.33
N THR A 68 9.45 -10.35 0.84
CA THR A 68 8.40 -9.74 0.02
C THR A 68 8.79 -8.32 -0.36
N ALA A 69 8.83 -8.02 -1.66
CA ALA A 69 9.03 -6.67 -2.17
C ALA A 69 7.78 -5.81 -1.93
N VAL A 70 7.98 -4.58 -1.44
CA VAL A 70 6.88 -3.65 -1.12
C VAL A 70 6.70 -2.63 -2.24
N TRP A 71 5.45 -2.46 -2.65
CA TRP A 71 5.00 -1.43 -3.57
C TRP A 71 3.97 -0.54 -2.91
N VAL A 72 4.05 0.76 -3.16
CA VAL A 72 3.05 1.73 -2.71
C VAL A 72 2.45 2.40 -3.92
N LEU A 73 1.15 2.23 -4.10
CA LEU A 73 0.41 2.76 -5.23
C LEU A 73 -0.54 3.86 -4.74
N PRO A 74 -0.84 4.87 -5.57
CA PRO A 74 -1.93 5.80 -5.28
C PRO A 74 -3.25 5.02 -5.18
N SER A 75 -4.21 5.54 -4.41
CA SER A 75 -5.52 4.89 -4.30
C SER A 75 -6.31 5.07 -5.60
N PRO A 76 -6.95 4.01 -6.14
CA PRO A 76 -7.79 4.09 -7.33
C PRO A 76 -9.19 4.67 -7.05
N SER A 77 -9.51 5.01 -5.79
CA SER A 77 -10.79 5.62 -5.43
C SER A 77 -11.00 6.96 -6.13
N GLY A 78 -12.22 7.24 -6.59
CA GLY A 78 -12.60 8.54 -7.16
C GLY A 78 -12.46 9.72 -6.20
N LEU A 79 -12.35 9.46 -4.89
CA LEU A 79 -11.99 10.48 -3.89
C LEU A 79 -10.55 10.99 -4.05
N ASN A 80 -9.72 10.28 -4.82
CA ASN A 80 -8.38 10.69 -5.22
C ASN A 80 -8.39 11.43 -6.58
N ALA A 81 -9.45 12.21 -6.85
CA ALA A 81 -9.68 12.92 -8.12
C ALA A 81 -8.54 13.86 -8.54
N HIS A 82 -7.68 14.28 -7.60
CA HIS A 82 -6.52 15.10 -7.90
C HIS A 82 -5.33 14.33 -8.50
N TYR A 83 -5.41 13.00 -8.56
CA TYR A 83 -4.34 12.17 -9.12
C TYR A 83 -4.64 11.84 -10.58
N GLU A 84 -3.77 12.30 -11.48
CA GLU A 84 -3.89 12.08 -12.92
C GLU A 84 -4.01 10.59 -13.26
N PHE A 85 -5.04 10.24 -14.05
CA PHE A 85 -5.30 8.85 -14.45
C PHE A 85 -4.12 8.24 -15.22
N SER A 86 -3.46 9.04 -16.08
CA SER A 86 -2.26 8.62 -16.80
C SER A 86 -1.12 8.21 -15.85
N ARG A 87 -1.01 8.89 -14.70
CA ARG A 87 -0.01 8.60 -13.66
C ARG A 87 -0.38 7.35 -12.86
N LEU A 88 -1.67 7.11 -12.61
CA LEU A 88 -2.15 5.85 -12.04
C LEU A 88 -1.77 4.68 -12.96
N VAL A 89 -2.15 4.75 -14.24
CA VAL A 89 -1.85 3.70 -15.22
C VAL A 89 -0.35 3.42 -15.26
N ARG A 90 0.49 4.46 -15.36
CA ARG A 90 1.95 4.31 -15.39
C ARG A 90 2.48 3.48 -14.22
N ILE A 91 2.16 3.87 -12.98
CA ILE A 91 2.73 3.21 -11.79
C ILE A 91 2.19 1.77 -11.66
N TYR A 92 0.93 1.54 -12.00
CA TYR A 92 0.37 0.19 -12.01
C TYR A 92 1.02 -0.70 -13.09
N SER A 93 1.31 -0.14 -14.27
CA SER A 93 2.05 -0.84 -15.31
C SER A 93 3.50 -1.15 -14.91
N GLU A 94 4.16 -0.27 -14.15
CA GLU A 94 5.49 -0.54 -13.59
C GLU A 94 5.48 -1.74 -12.64
N LEU A 95 4.47 -1.84 -11.74
CA LEU A 95 4.28 -3.02 -10.90
C LEU A 95 4.02 -4.28 -11.75
N HIS A 96 3.12 -4.20 -12.74
CA HIS A 96 2.80 -5.34 -13.58
C HIS A 96 4.06 -5.90 -14.27
N ARG A 97 4.88 -5.02 -14.86
CA ARG A 97 6.15 -5.42 -15.49
C ARG A 97 7.12 -6.05 -14.49
N ALA A 98 7.22 -5.51 -13.27
CA ALA A 98 8.07 -6.11 -12.25
C ALA A 98 7.62 -7.53 -11.90
N VAL A 99 6.31 -7.78 -11.77
CA VAL A 99 5.76 -9.11 -11.46
C VAL A 99 6.03 -10.14 -12.58
N GLU A 100 6.03 -9.71 -13.84
CA GLU A 100 6.31 -10.58 -14.99
C GLU A 100 7.80 -10.90 -15.16
N HIS A 101 8.70 -10.05 -14.67
CA HIS A 101 10.14 -10.14 -14.95
C HIS A 101 11.02 -10.47 -13.75
N GLU A 102 10.51 -10.37 -12.52
CA GLU A 102 11.19 -10.72 -11.25
C GLU A 102 10.46 -11.85 -10.55
#